data_AF-A0A2V1ANY1-F1
#
_entry.id   AF-A0A2V1ANY1-F1
#
_cell.length_a   1.000
_cell.length_b   1.000
_cell.length_c   1.000
_cell.angle_alpha   90.00
_cell.angle_beta   90.00
_cell.angle_gamma   90.00
#
_symmetry.space_group_name_H-M   'P 1'
#
loop_
_entity.id
_entity.type
_entity.pdbx_description
1 polymer ?
#
loop_
_entity_poly.entity_id
_entity_poly.type
_entity_poly.pdbx_seq_one_letter_code
_entity_poly.pdbx_strand_id
1 'polypeptide(L)'
;MSEKKKYVPPNRRNKSEDEKLKERKARFEKPKQEEYGYVSRGEENKLQKDESARRSYFDKIKKMDREKPDLILDSLRKLREAMLQHKPDEFTKSVYMFSFEFSSSIGRYQAYVPCGQFLLREKHLLTKDEIKQIAQVIILHISHCNNDSGRAWSLFFRHFTRQDPLYAVLESWDLEDYYKWIQFFEREKDPARKNVMKLGLPKMMRHMAACLTISYFTMAVNDMAHLMVDGDVEQFIDKYNTGWTIEGSTVTLRRRK
;
A
#
# COMPACT_ATOMS: atom_id res chain seq x y z
N MET A 1 -11.66 -45.14 -32.28
CA MET A 1 -11.77 -43.67 -32.43
C MET A 1 -13.03 -43.24 -31.68
N SER A 2 -12.87 -42.57 -30.53
CA SER A 2 -14.00 -42.16 -29.66
C SER A 2 -14.22 -40.66 -29.79
N GLU A 3 -15.39 -40.25 -30.28
CA GLU A 3 -15.78 -38.85 -30.44
C GLU A 3 -16.05 -38.20 -29.08
N LYS A 4 -15.29 -37.16 -28.75
CA LYS A 4 -15.52 -36.32 -27.57
C LYS A 4 -16.78 -35.49 -27.75
N LYS A 5 -17.88 -35.87 -27.07
CA LYS A 5 -19.05 -35.00 -26.90
C LYS A 5 -18.67 -33.76 -26.09
N LYS A 6 -18.78 -32.58 -26.71
CA LYS A 6 -18.61 -31.28 -26.01
C LYS A 6 -19.73 -31.11 -24.98
N TYR A 7 -19.34 -30.83 -23.75
CA TYR A 7 -20.23 -30.48 -22.66
C TYR A 7 -20.99 -29.17 -22.98
N VAL A 8 -22.32 -29.20 -22.83
CA VAL A 8 -23.20 -28.02 -22.94
C VAL A 8 -23.88 -27.81 -21.58
N PRO A 9 -23.69 -26.65 -20.91
CA PRO A 9 -24.27 -26.40 -19.59
C PRO A 9 -25.82 -26.38 -19.62
N PRO A 10 -26.53 -26.84 -18.56
CA PRO A 10 -27.95 -27.15 -18.62
C PRO A 10 -28.89 -25.93 -18.54
N ASN A 11 -28.42 -24.70 -18.76
CA ASN A 11 -29.25 -23.51 -18.50
C ASN A 11 -29.03 -22.34 -19.46
N ARG A 12 -29.04 -22.61 -20.77
CA ARG A 12 -29.29 -21.58 -21.78
C ARG A 12 -30.78 -21.62 -22.15
N ARG A 13 -31.61 -20.85 -21.44
CA ARG A 13 -32.89 -20.42 -22.02
C ARG A 13 -32.57 -19.75 -23.35
N ASN A 14 -33.06 -20.30 -24.46
CA ASN A 14 -32.99 -19.66 -25.77
C ASN A 14 -33.85 -18.40 -25.70
N LYS A 15 -33.26 -17.28 -25.29
CA LYS A 15 -33.91 -15.97 -25.31
C LYS A 15 -34.39 -15.69 -26.73
N SER A 16 -35.63 -15.24 -26.88
CA SER A 16 -36.17 -14.89 -28.20
C SER A 16 -35.34 -13.76 -28.83
N GLU A 17 -35.34 -13.67 -30.16
CA GLU A 17 -34.69 -12.56 -30.89
C GLU A 17 -35.12 -11.20 -30.33
N ASP A 18 -36.39 -11.05 -29.98
CA ASP A 18 -36.95 -9.81 -29.39
C ASP A 18 -36.40 -9.51 -27.99
N GLU A 19 -36.19 -10.50 -27.14
CA GLU A 19 -35.55 -10.30 -25.83
C GLU A 19 -34.08 -9.89 -25.98
N LYS A 20 -33.36 -10.49 -26.93
CA LYS A 20 -31.98 -10.10 -27.24
C LYS A 20 -31.91 -8.68 -27.80
N LEU A 21 -32.86 -8.29 -28.64
CA LEU A 21 -32.98 -6.94 -29.20
C LEU A 21 -33.33 -5.91 -28.12
N LYS A 22 -34.24 -6.23 -27.20
CA LYS A 22 -34.56 -5.39 -26.04
C LYS A 22 -33.36 -5.24 -25.09
N GLU A 23 -32.62 -6.31 -24.82
CA GLU A 23 -31.40 -6.24 -24.00
C GLU A 23 -30.28 -5.44 -24.68
N ARG A 24 -30.15 -5.53 -26.01
CA ARG A 24 -29.21 -4.69 -26.77
C ARG A 24 -29.63 -3.22 -26.69
N LYS A 25 -30.89 -2.88 -26.97
CA LYS A 25 -31.40 -1.50 -26.84
C LYS A 25 -31.19 -0.95 -25.42
N ALA A 26 -31.53 -1.73 -24.39
CA ALA A 26 -31.32 -1.34 -23.00
C ALA A 26 -29.85 -1.15 -22.61
N ARG A 27 -28.90 -1.84 -23.27
CA ARG A 27 -27.45 -1.60 -23.09
C ARG A 27 -27.00 -0.30 -23.76
N PHE A 28 -27.60 0.07 -24.89
CA PHE A 28 -27.28 1.30 -25.62
C PHE A 28 -28.05 2.54 -25.10
N GLU A 29 -29.17 2.34 -24.39
CA GLU A 29 -29.96 3.40 -23.73
C GLU A 29 -29.42 3.78 -22.36
N LYS A 30 -28.57 2.95 -21.74
CA LYS A 30 -27.83 3.39 -20.55
C LYS A 30 -26.94 4.55 -20.96
N PRO A 31 -27.03 5.73 -20.30
CA PRO A 31 -26.13 6.83 -20.58
C PRO A 31 -24.71 6.28 -20.44
N LYS A 32 -23.90 6.40 -21.51
CA LYS A 32 -22.47 6.07 -21.44
C LYS A 32 -21.93 6.86 -20.27
N GLN A 33 -21.56 6.18 -19.18
CA GLN A 33 -20.69 6.81 -18.21
C GLN A 33 -19.47 7.26 -19.00
N GLU A 34 -19.14 8.56 -18.93
CA GLU A 34 -17.91 9.08 -19.51
C GLU A 34 -16.74 8.38 -18.83
N GLU A 35 -16.34 7.23 -19.37
CA GLU A 35 -15.28 6.41 -18.84
C GLU A 35 -13.98 6.87 -19.48
N TYR A 36 -13.24 7.71 -18.75
CA TYR A 36 -11.95 8.18 -19.21
C TYR A 36 -10.99 6.99 -19.33
N GLY A 37 -10.30 6.92 -20.48
CA GLY A 37 -9.30 5.90 -20.78
C GLY A 37 -7.88 6.27 -20.36
N TYR A 38 -6.94 5.37 -20.65
CA TYR A 38 -5.51 5.61 -20.45
C TYR A 38 -4.88 6.34 -21.64
N VAL A 39 -4.27 7.50 -21.37
CA VAL A 39 -3.51 8.26 -22.39
C VAL A 39 -2.37 7.40 -22.95
N SER A 40 -1.70 6.62 -22.11
CA SER A 40 -0.65 5.68 -22.52
C SER A 40 -1.11 4.58 -23.48
N ARG A 41 -2.42 4.30 -23.55
CA ARG A 41 -3.03 3.31 -24.45
C ARG A 41 -3.66 3.95 -25.70
N GLY A 42 -3.52 5.26 -25.87
CA GLY A 42 -4.17 6.01 -26.94
C GLY A 42 -5.69 6.16 -26.75
N GLU A 43 -6.20 5.87 -25.56
CA GLU A 43 -7.62 5.98 -25.23
C GLU A 43 -7.94 7.43 -24.78
N GLU A 44 -8.96 8.05 -25.39
CA GLU A 44 -9.57 9.34 -25.05
C GLU A 44 -8.66 10.45 -24.44
N ASN A 45 -8.16 11.36 -25.29
CA ASN A 45 -7.29 12.48 -24.87
C ASN A 45 -8.02 13.69 -24.26
N LYS A 46 -9.27 13.55 -23.79
CA LYS A 46 -10.07 14.67 -23.26
C LYS A 46 -9.41 15.29 -22.02
N LEU A 47 -8.98 14.45 -21.06
CA LEU A 47 -8.27 14.91 -19.86
C LEU A 47 -6.94 15.60 -20.18
N GLN A 48 -6.29 15.21 -21.27
CA GLN A 48 -5.01 15.78 -21.67
C GLN A 48 -5.17 17.22 -22.18
N LYS A 49 -6.29 17.52 -22.83
CA LYS A 49 -6.55 18.82 -23.49
C LYS A 49 -7.39 19.79 -22.65
N ASP A 50 -8.30 19.28 -21.82
CA ASP A 50 -9.29 20.09 -21.11
C ASP A 50 -8.98 20.16 -19.60
N GLU A 51 -8.68 21.37 -19.12
CA GLU A 51 -8.47 21.63 -17.68
C GLU A 51 -9.75 21.46 -16.85
N SER A 52 -10.90 21.90 -17.37
CA SER A 52 -12.18 21.77 -16.68
C SER A 52 -12.55 20.29 -16.51
N ALA A 53 -12.30 19.47 -17.54
CA ALA A 53 -12.50 18.03 -17.46
C ALA A 53 -11.61 17.37 -16.39
N ARG A 54 -10.33 17.78 -16.28
CA ARG A 54 -9.42 17.29 -15.23
C ARG A 54 -9.93 17.61 -13.83
N ARG A 55 -10.36 18.85 -13.61
CA ARG A 55 -10.90 19.31 -12.31
C ARG A 55 -12.18 18.55 -11.95
N SER A 56 -13.12 18.45 -12.88
CA SER A 56 -14.35 17.67 -12.69
C SER A 56 -14.07 16.19 -12.41
N TYR A 57 -13.12 15.59 -13.13
CA TYR A 57 -12.73 14.20 -12.91
C TYR A 57 -12.09 14.00 -11.53
N PHE A 58 -11.22 14.91 -11.10
CA PHE A 58 -10.65 14.86 -9.75
C PHE A 58 -11.72 14.99 -8.65
N ASP A 59 -12.71 15.86 -8.84
CA ASP A 59 -13.84 15.99 -7.92
C ASP A 59 -14.71 14.71 -7.86
N LYS A 60 -14.88 14.03 -9.00
CA LYS A 60 -15.52 12.70 -9.04
C LYS A 60 -14.69 11.68 -8.25
N ILE A 61 -13.36 11.63 -8.47
CA ILE A 61 -12.46 10.71 -7.78
C ILE A 61 -12.55 10.87 -6.25
N LYS A 62 -12.53 12.11 -5.75
CA LYS A 62 -12.63 12.39 -4.31
C LYS A 62 -13.93 11.87 -3.67
N LYS A 63 -14.99 11.69 -4.46
CA LYS A 63 -16.31 11.20 -4.04
C LYS A 63 -16.52 9.71 -4.29
N MET A 64 -15.52 9.01 -4.85
CA MET A 64 -15.62 7.58 -5.09
C MET A 64 -15.65 6.78 -3.79
N ASP A 65 -16.28 5.61 -3.87
CA ASP A 65 -16.38 4.66 -2.78
C ASP A 65 -15.00 4.15 -2.36
N ARG A 66 -14.62 4.42 -1.11
CA ARG A 66 -13.33 4.03 -0.53
C ARG A 66 -13.22 2.54 -0.27
N GLU A 67 -14.33 1.80 -0.28
CA GLU A 67 -14.30 0.33 -0.21
C GLU A 67 -13.77 -0.30 -1.50
N LYS A 68 -13.66 0.48 -2.59
CA LYS A 68 -13.10 0.04 -3.87
C LYS A 68 -11.81 0.82 -4.20
N PRO A 69 -10.74 0.63 -3.41
CA PRO A 69 -9.53 1.44 -3.52
C PRO A 69 -8.84 1.31 -4.89
N ASP A 70 -8.92 0.14 -5.53
CA ASP A 70 -8.26 -0.09 -6.81
C ASP A 70 -8.88 0.77 -7.93
N LEU A 71 -10.20 1.05 -7.88
CA LEU A 71 -10.86 1.95 -8.84
C LEU A 71 -10.42 3.41 -8.66
N ILE A 72 -10.20 3.83 -7.41
CA ILE A 72 -9.69 5.16 -7.08
C ILE A 72 -8.26 5.30 -7.61
N LEU A 73 -7.40 4.31 -7.35
CA LEU A 73 -6.00 4.32 -7.82
C LEU A 73 -5.90 4.30 -9.34
N ASP A 74 -6.74 3.52 -10.02
CA ASP A 74 -6.85 3.47 -11.48
C ASP A 74 -7.21 4.85 -12.05
N SER A 75 -8.24 5.49 -11.48
CA SER A 75 -8.68 6.83 -11.88
C SER A 75 -7.64 7.91 -11.62
N LEU A 76 -6.96 7.86 -10.47
CA LEU A 76 -5.84 8.75 -10.16
C LEU A 76 -4.67 8.55 -11.12
N ARG A 77 -4.39 7.30 -11.53
CA ARG A 77 -3.34 7.00 -12.50
C ARG A 77 -3.66 7.63 -13.86
N LYS A 78 -4.89 7.47 -14.36
CA LYS A 78 -5.36 8.12 -15.60
C LYS A 78 -5.19 9.63 -15.55
N LEU A 79 -5.60 10.25 -14.44
CA LEU A 79 -5.48 11.69 -14.26
C LEU A 79 -4.02 12.16 -14.22
N ARG A 80 -3.14 11.46 -13.48
CA ARG A 80 -1.71 11.78 -13.43
C ARG A 80 -1.04 11.63 -14.80
N GLU A 81 -1.36 10.58 -15.56
CA GLU A 81 -0.85 10.37 -16.92
C GLU A 81 -1.24 11.53 -17.86
N ALA A 82 -2.50 11.98 -17.81
CA ALA A 82 -2.98 13.10 -18.61
C ALA A 82 -2.30 14.45 -18.28
N MET A 83 -1.74 14.57 -17.07
CA MET A 83 -1.07 15.78 -16.60
C MET A 83 0.42 15.84 -16.96
N LEU A 84 1.06 14.72 -17.36
CA LEU A 84 2.52 14.64 -17.54
C LEU A 84 3.11 15.62 -18.57
N GLN A 85 2.33 16.01 -19.57
CA GLN A 85 2.76 16.95 -20.61
C GLN A 85 2.68 18.42 -20.19
N HIS A 86 2.04 18.71 -19.06
CA HIS A 86 1.82 20.07 -18.57
C HIS A 86 2.89 20.43 -17.55
N LYS A 87 3.24 21.72 -17.47
CA LYS A 87 4.11 22.21 -16.39
C LYS A 87 3.39 22.01 -15.05
N PRO A 88 4.07 21.45 -14.01
CA PRO A 88 3.47 21.29 -12.70
C PRO A 88 2.97 22.63 -12.13
N ASP A 89 1.73 22.62 -11.65
CA ASP A 89 1.02 23.73 -11.06
C ASP A 89 0.32 23.33 -9.74
N GLU A 90 -0.43 24.24 -9.14
CA GLU A 90 -1.16 23.98 -7.89
C GLU A 90 -2.19 22.85 -8.01
N PHE A 91 -2.81 22.70 -9.18
CA PHE A 91 -3.72 21.59 -9.44
C PHE A 91 -2.96 20.25 -9.50
N THR A 92 -1.82 20.22 -10.19
CA THR A 92 -0.92 19.06 -10.23
C THR A 92 -0.48 18.67 -8.83
N LYS A 93 -0.05 19.62 -8.00
CA LYS A 93 0.25 19.38 -6.58
C LYS A 93 -0.93 18.71 -5.88
N SER A 94 -2.14 19.27 -6.00
CA SER A 94 -3.34 18.76 -5.31
C SER A 94 -3.65 17.31 -5.68
N VAL A 95 -3.54 16.95 -6.96
CA VAL A 95 -3.77 15.58 -7.45
C VAL A 95 -2.71 14.62 -6.92
N TYR A 96 -1.44 15.04 -6.91
CA TYR A 96 -0.34 14.20 -6.43
C TYR A 96 -0.35 14.06 -4.89
N MET A 97 -0.69 15.12 -4.15
CA MET A 97 -0.87 15.07 -2.69
C MET A 97 -1.99 14.11 -2.32
N PHE A 98 -3.17 14.26 -2.92
CA PHE A 98 -4.29 13.34 -2.68
C PHE A 98 -3.93 11.90 -3.07
N SER A 99 -3.25 11.73 -4.21
CA SER A 99 -2.76 10.42 -4.64
C SER A 99 -1.84 9.78 -3.61
N PHE A 100 -0.88 10.55 -3.11
CA PHE A 100 0.11 10.13 -2.14
C PHE A 100 -0.54 9.76 -0.82
N GLU A 101 -1.37 10.64 -0.25
CA GLU A 101 -2.08 10.43 1.00
C GLU A 101 -2.99 9.20 0.92
N PHE A 102 -3.82 9.11 -0.14
CA PHE A 102 -4.73 7.98 -0.30
C PHE A 102 -3.95 6.67 -0.40
N SER A 103 -3.01 6.58 -1.33
CA SER A 103 -2.28 5.32 -1.57
C SER A 103 -1.34 4.91 -0.43
N SER A 104 -0.75 5.86 0.30
CA SER A 104 0.05 5.55 1.49
C SER A 104 -0.83 5.07 2.64
N SER A 105 -2.03 5.66 2.82
CA SER A 105 -2.99 5.25 3.86
C SER A 105 -3.54 3.83 3.69
N ILE A 106 -3.37 3.22 2.52
CA ILE A 106 -3.73 1.82 2.22
C ILE A 106 -2.52 0.95 1.86
N GLY A 107 -1.28 1.45 2.04
CA GLY A 107 -0.05 0.69 1.85
C GLY A 107 0.32 0.35 0.40
N ARG A 108 -0.21 1.07 -0.60
CA ARG A 108 0.00 0.78 -2.03
C ARG A 108 1.24 1.49 -2.59
N TYR A 109 2.41 0.88 -2.40
CA TYR A 109 3.70 1.47 -2.75
C TYR A 109 3.88 1.75 -4.24
N GLN A 110 3.25 0.99 -5.13
CA GLN A 110 3.31 1.26 -6.57
C GLN A 110 2.69 2.62 -6.94
N ALA A 111 1.87 3.20 -6.05
CA ALA A 111 1.25 4.51 -6.24
C ALA A 111 1.90 5.60 -5.38
N TYR A 112 2.10 5.40 -4.07
CA TYR A 112 2.60 6.50 -3.22
C TYR A 112 4.08 6.82 -3.46
N VAL A 113 4.93 5.82 -3.75
CA VAL A 113 6.37 6.06 -3.95
C VAL A 113 6.62 7.01 -5.13
N PRO A 114 6.11 6.76 -6.36
CA PRO A 114 6.32 7.69 -7.46
C PRO A 114 5.65 9.04 -7.21
N CYS A 115 4.53 9.10 -6.47
CA CYS A 115 3.90 10.38 -6.13
C CYS A 115 4.75 11.21 -5.16
N GLY A 116 5.25 10.60 -4.09
CA GLY A 116 6.10 11.28 -3.12
C GLY A 116 7.43 11.72 -3.72
N GLN A 117 8.03 10.90 -4.59
CA GLN A 117 9.23 11.28 -5.34
C GLN A 117 9.00 12.47 -6.27
N PHE A 118 7.88 12.47 -7.01
CA PHE A 118 7.48 13.60 -7.84
C PHE A 118 7.32 14.88 -6.99
N LEU A 119 6.57 14.80 -5.89
CA LEU A 119 6.32 15.94 -5.01
C LEU A 119 7.62 16.49 -4.39
N LEU A 120 8.51 15.63 -3.89
CA LEU A 120 9.80 16.04 -3.33
C LEU A 120 10.74 16.64 -4.39
N ARG A 121 10.62 16.23 -5.66
CA ARG A 121 11.34 16.87 -6.78
C ARG A 121 10.77 18.26 -7.06
N GLU A 122 9.44 18.39 -7.09
CA GLU A 122 8.73 19.66 -7.29
C GLU A 122 8.53 20.44 -5.97
N LYS A 123 9.51 20.39 -5.05
CA LYS A 123 9.44 21.00 -3.71
C LYS A 123 9.12 22.51 -3.70
N HIS A 124 9.29 23.19 -4.83
CA HIS A 124 8.97 24.62 -4.97
C HIS A 124 7.46 24.89 -4.94
N LEU A 125 6.62 23.88 -5.17
CA LEU A 125 5.15 23.96 -5.05
C LEU A 125 4.67 23.69 -3.61
N LEU A 126 5.55 23.19 -2.74
CA LEU A 126 5.19 22.68 -1.41
C LEU A 126 5.57 23.66 -0.30
N THR A 127 4.72 23.71 0.70
CA THR A 127 5.05 24.26 2.02
C THR A 127 6.03 23.35 2.75
N LYS A 128 6.68 23.90 3.79
CA LYS A 128 7.60 23.12 4.65
C LYS A 128 6.90 21.95 5.34
N ASP A 129 5.63 22.12 5.71
CA ASP A 129 4.86 21.09 6.39
C ASP A 129 4.43 19.97 5.44
N GLU A 130 4.01 20.32 4.21
CA GLU A 130 3.75 19.32 3.16
C GLU A 130 5.02 18.51 2.84
N ILE A 131 6.19 19.16 2.73
CA ILE A 131 7.47 18.47 2.54
C ILE A 131 7.72 17.47 3.67
N LYS A 132 7.52 17.87 4.93
CA LYS A 132 7.69 16.96 6.09
C LYS A 132 6.70 15.80 6.03
N GLN A 133 5.42 16.07 5.74
CA GLN A 133 4.38 15.04 5.61
C GLN A 133 4.74 13.98 4.55
N ILE A 134 5.30 14.40 3.41
CA ILE A 134 5.75 13.48 2.37
C ILE A 134 7.03 12.76 2.81
N ALA A 135 8.00 13.50 3.34
CA ALA A 135 9.29 12.97 3.71
C ALA A 135 9.18 11.87 4.77
N GLN A 136 8.34 12.01 5.80
CA GLN A 136 8.20 10.98 6.84
C GLN A 136 7.81 9.60 6.27
N VAL A 137 6.87 9.55 5.32
CA VAL A 137 6.40 8.29 4.71
C VAL A 137 7.47 7.74 3.76
N ILE A 138 8.13 8.60 2.97
CA ILE A 138 9.19 8.18 2.05
C ILE A 138 10.43 7.68 2.81
N ILE A 139 10.79 8.33 3.92
CA ILE A 139 11.89 7.90 4.80
C ILE A 139 11.61 6.49 5.34
N LEU A 140 10.40 6.26 5.87
CA LEU A 140 9.99 4.92 6.34
C LEU A 140 10.03 3.89 5.21
N HIS A 141 9.59 4.24 4.00
CA HIS A 141 9.65 3.31 2.86
C HIS A 141 11.09 2.96 2.50
N ILE A 142 11.98 3.96 2.43
CA ILE A 142 13.39 3.75 2.10
C ILE A 142 14.08 2.85 3.14
N SER A 143 13.82 3.07 4.43
CA SER A 143 14.41 2.22 5.48
C SER A 143 13.78 0.82 5.52
N HIS A 144 12.45 0.73 5.50
CA HIS A 144 11.73 -0.52 5.77
C HIS A 144 11.57 -1.45 4.56
N CYS A 145 11.44 -0.86 3.37
CA CYS A 145 11.18 -1.62 2.14
C CYS A 145 12.45 -1.75 1.30
N ASN A 146 13.22 -0.67 1.15
CA ASN A 146 14.42 -0.68 0.31
C ASN A 146 15.68 -1.12 1.07
N ASN A 147 15.63 -1.18 2.41
CA ASN A 147 16.78 -1.45 3.28
C ASN A 147 17.97 -0.49 3.03
N ASP A 148 17.68 0.77 2.70
CA ASP A 148 18.70 1.81 2.47
C ASP A 148 18.71 2.81 3.62
N SER A 149 19.27 2.40 4.76
CA SER A 149 19.33 3.23 5.97
C SER A 149 20.10 4.53 5.76
N GLY A 150 21.19 4.50 4.98
CA GLY A 150 21.99 5.70 4.69
C GLY A 150 21.18 6.79 4.00
N ARG A 151 20.40 6.42 2.98
CA ARG A 151 19.52 7.36 2.28
C ARG A 151 18.35 7.81 3.16
N ALA A 152 17.79 6.92 3.97
CA ALA A 152 16.72 7.27 4.91
C ALA A 152 17.19 8.33 5.92
N TRP A 153 18.35 8.13 6.55
CA TRP A 153 18.94 9.10 7.48
C TRP A 153 19.33 10.42 6.81
N SER A 154 19.90 10.36 5.61
CA SER A 154 20.22 11.57 4.83
C SER A 154 18.98 12.41 4.55
N LEU A 155 17.87 11.76 4.17
CA LEU A 155 16.60 12.44 3.93
C LEU A 155 15.96 12.93 5.24
N PHE A 156 16.09 12.16 6.33
CA PHE A 156 15.64 12.56 7.66
C PHE A 156 16.29 13.87 8.11
N PHE A 157 17.63 13.94 8.17
CA PHE A 157 18.34 15.13 8.64
C PHE A 157 18.20 16.35 7.72
N ARG A 158 17.68 16.17 6.50
CA ARG A 158 17.34 17.29 5.62
C ARG A 158 16.05 18.02 6.06
N HIS A 159 15.14 17.34 6.75
CA HIS A 159 13.80 17.86 7.03
C HIS A 159 13.42 17.82 8.52
N PHE A 160 14.14 17.04 9.33
CA PHE A 160 13.83 16.75 10.72
C PHE A 160 15.08 16.84 11.61
N THR A 161 14.85 16.90 12.91
CA THR A 161 15.89 16.88 13.94
C THR A 161 15.75 15.65 14.82
N ARG A 162 16.73 15.37 15.67
CA ARG A 162 16.71 14.21 16.58
C ARG A 162 15.54 14.22 17.58
N GLN A 163 14.89 15.36 17.78
CA GLN A 163 13.72 15.49 18.65
C GLN A 163 12.43 14.97 17.99
N ASP A 164 12.44 14.74 16.68
CA ASP A 164 11.28 14.20 15.98
C ASP A 164 11.03 12.73 16.36
N PRO A 165 9.79 12.31 16.67
CA PRO A 165 9.46 10.92 17.00
C PRO A 165 9.89 9.90 15.94
N LEU A 166 9.99 10.30 14.67
CA LEU A 166 10.47 9.44 13.59
C LEU A 166 11.93 9.01 13.79
N TYR A 167 12.75 9.81 14.51
CA TYR A 167 14.13 9.45 14.83
C TYR A 167 14.20 8.11 15.57
N ALA A 168 13.42 7.95 16.64
CA ALA A 168 13.43 6.74 17.47
C ALA A 168 12.92 5.51 16.71
N VAL A 169 12.00 5.71 15.77
CA VAL A 169 11.51 4.64 14.87
C VAL A 169 12.64 4.17 13.94
N LEU A 170 13.39 5.10 13.35
CA LEU A 170 14.51 4.76 12.46
C LEU A 170 15.68 4.14 13.22
N GLU A 171 15.99 4.66 14.41
CA GLU A 171 17.05 4.14 15.26
C GLU A 171 16.75 2.71 15.72
N SER A 172 15.52 2.44 16.19
CA SER A 172 15.12 1.08 16.56
C SER A 172 15.12 0.12 15.36
N TRP A 173 14.80 0.59 14.15
CA TRP A 173 14.90 -0.21 12.94
C TRP A 173 16.35 -0.58 12.59
N ASP A 174 17.26 0.38 12.62
CA ASP A 174 18.68 0.18 12.26
C ASP A 174 19.44 -0.65 13.29
N LEU A 175 19.10 -0.50 14.57
CA LEU A 175 19.67 -1.30 15.66
C LEU A 175 19.03 -2.69 15.79
N GLU A 176 18.04 -3.00 14.94
CA GLU A 176 17.24 -4.23 15.02
C GLU A 176 16.59 -4.43 16.41
N ASP A 177 16.30 -3.32 17.11
CA ASP A 177 15.62 -3.29 18.41
C ASP A 177 14.13 -3.55 18.21
N TYR A 178 13.80 -4.84 18.03
CA TYR A 178 12.44 -5.28 17.72
C TYR A 178 11.41 -4.82 18.75
N TYR A 179 11.79 -4.84 20.04
CA TYR A 179 10.87 -4.53 21.12
C TYR A 179 10.44 -3.07 21.06
N LYS A 180 11.40 -2.13 20.96
CA LYS A 180 11.06 -0.70 20.81
C LYS A 180 10.34 -0.44 19.50
N TRP A 181 10.79 -1.06 18.40
CA TRP A 181 10.19 -0.85 17.10
C TRP A 181 8.70 -1.26 17.09
N ILE A 182 8.35 -2.40 17.71
CA ILE A 182 6.98 -2.87 17.84
C ILE A 182 6.14 -1.92 18.69
N GLN A 183 6.66 -1.42 19.81
CA GLN A 183 5.95 -0.42 20.61
C GLN A 183 5.63 0.85 19.80
N PHE A 184 6.55 1.30 18.94
CA PHE A 184 6.28 2.42 18.04
C PHE A 184 5.25 2.07 16.98
N PHE A 185 5.34 0.88 16.38
CA PHE A 185 4.38 0.39 15.38
C PHE A 185 2.94 0.31 15.92
N GLU A 186 2.75 -0.22 17.12
CA GLU A 186 1.43 -0.37 17.73
C GLU A 186 0.80 0.97 18.07
N ARG A 187 1.61 1.91 18.57
CA ARG A 187 1.20 3.27 18.97
C ARG A 187 1.05 4.23 17.79
N GLU A 188 1.49 3.85 16.60
CA GLU A 188 1.37 4.68 15.40
C GLU A 188 -0.10 4.95 15.08
N LYS A 189 -0.45 6.24 14.98
CA LYS A 189 -1.80 6.71 14.73
C LYS A 189 -2.00 7.16 13.29
N ASP A 190 -0.92 7.59 12.63
CA ASP A 190 -0.99 8.02 11.24
C ASP A 190 -1.13 6.79 10.33
N PRO A 191 -2.24 6.65 9.57
CA PRO A 191 -2.47 5.47 8.75
C PRO A 191 -1.41 5.27 7.67
N ALA A 192 -0.86 6.35 7.11
CA ALA A 192 0.16 6.25 6.07
C ALA A 192 1.46 5.66 6.64
N ARG A 193 1.97 6.22 7.74
CA ARG A 193 3.14 5.71 8.46
C ARG A 193 2.93 4.28 8.93
N LYS A 194 1.79 3.97 9.55
CA LYS A 194 1.49 2.63 10.05
C LYS A 194 1.50 1.59 8.94
N ASN A 195 0.87 1.89 7.80
CA ASN A 195 0.85 0.96 6.67
C ASN A 195 2.23 0.79 6.03
N VAL A 196 3.06 1.84 5.97
CA VAL A 196 4.43 1.70 5.48
C VAL A 196 5.30 0.89 6.45
N MET A 197 5.21 1.14 7.75
CA MET A 197 5.91 0.32 8.76
C MET A 197 5.50 -1.15 8.69
N LYS A 198 4.21 -1.43 8.44
CA LYS A 198 3.68 -2.80 8.28
C LYS A 198 4.37 -3.57 7.14
N LEU A 199 4.85 -2.88 6.10
CA LEU A 199 5.62 -3.52 5.01
C LEU A 199 6.97 -4.05 5.50
N GLY A 200 7.57 -3.41 6.51
CA GLY A 200 8.83 -3.84 7.14
C GLY A 200 8.66 -4.87 8.25
N LEU A 201 7.43 -5.04 8.79
CA LEU A 201 7.13 -5.97 9.89
C LEU A 201 7.70 -7.39 9.67
N PRO A 202 7.61 -8.00 8.48
CA PRO A 202 8.17 -9.34 8.27
C PRO A 202 9.68 -9.45 8.52
N LYS A 203 10.46 -8.39 8.25
CA LYS A 203 11.90 -8.40 8.55
C LYS A 203 12.13 -8.44 10.06
N MET A 204 11.44 -7.56 10.79
CA MET A 204 11.60 -7.43 12.24
C MET A 204 11.15 -8.70 12.97
N MET A 205 10.05 -9.32 12.53
CA MET A 205 9.57 -10.58 13.11
C MET A 205 10.53 -11.75 12.88
N ARG A 206 11.17 -11.83 11.71
CA ARG A 206 12.21 -12.84 11.46
C ARG A 206 13.45 -12.62 12.33
N HIS A 207 13.87 -11.36 12.50
CA HIS A 207 14.99 -11.03 13.40
C HIS A 207 14.67 -11.42 14.85
N MET A 208 13.48 -11.06 15.35
CA MET A 208 13.02 -11.47 16.68
C MET A 208 13.06 -13.01 16.84
N ALA A 209 12.52 -13.75 15.86
CA ALA A 209 12.54 -15.21 15.91
C ALA A 209 13.99 -15.77 15.95
N ALA A 210 14.91 -15.20 15.17
CA ALA A 210 16.31 -15.59 15.21
C ALA A 210 16.93 -15.36 16.61
N CYS A 211 16.71 -14.18 17.19
CA CYS A 211 17.20 -13.84 18.53
C CYS A 211 16.65 -14.77 19.61
N LEU A 212 15.35 -15.07 19.58
CA LEU A 212 14.72 -15.98 20.54
C LEU A 212 15.25 -17.41 20.41
N THR A 213 15.44 -17.89 19.17
CA THR A 213 15.98 -19.24 18.89
C THR A 213 17.39 -19.44 19.43
N ILE A 214 18.21 -18.38 19.41
CA ILE A 214 19.58 -18.42 19.94
C ILE A 214 19.57 -18.39 21.47
N SER A 215 18.69 -17.58 22.05
CA SER A 215 18.68 -17.24 23.48
C SER A 215 17.97 -18.28 24.35
N TYR A 216 16.94 -18.96 23.80
CA TYR A 216 16.07 -19.85 24.57
C TYR A 216 15.96 -21.23 23.93
N PHE A 217 15.88 -22.28 24.77
CA PHE A 217 15.53 -23.63 24.31
C PHE A 217 14.01 -23.80 24.24
N THR A 218 13.31 -23.30 25.26
CA THR A 218 11.86 -23.40 25.42
C THR A 218 11.32 -22.10 26.02
N MET A 219 10.04 -21.80 25.80
CA MET A 219 9.34 -20.64 26.34
C MET A 219 7.87 -20.96 26.56
N ALA A 220 7.20 -20.37 27.55
CA ALA A 220 5.76 -20.52 27.70
C ALA A 220 5.03 -19.86 26.52
N VAL A 221 3.93 -20.47 26.04
CA VAL A 221 3.12 -19.92 24.95
C VAL A 221 2.62 -18.52 25.27
N ASN A 222 2.20 -18.27 26.53
CA ASN A 222 1.72 -16.96 26.97
C ASN A 222 2.81 -15.89 26.90
N ASP A 223 4.03 -16.20 27.37
CA ASP A 223 5.15 -15.26 27.33
C ASP A 223 5.53 -14.93 25.88
N MET A 224 5.50 -15.94 25.00
CA MET A 224 5.78 -15.76 23.58
C MET A 224 4.70 -14.91 22.88
N ALA A 225 3.43 -15.15 23.19
CA ALA A 225 2.31 -14.37 22.65
C ALA A 225 2.46 -12.87 22.95
N HIS A 226 2.95 -12.51 24.14
CA HIS A 226 3.20 -11.12 24.52
C HIS A 226 4.30 -10.41 23.71
N LEU A 227 5.16 -11.16 23.01
CA LEU A 227 6.22 -10.61 22.16
C LEU A 227 5.77 -10.38 20.70
N MET A 228 4.57 -10.84 20.34
CA MET A 228 4.05 -10.85 18.98
C MET A 228 2.92 -9.84 18.80
N VAL A 229 2.82 -9.24 17.62
CA VAL A 229 1.76 -8.25 17.28
C VAL A 229 0.36 -8.84 17.36
N ASP A 230 0.19 -10.08 16.89
CA ASP A 230 -1.12 -10.73 16.76
C ASP A 230 -1.40 -11.70 17.94
N GLY A 231 -0.42 -11.94 18.82
CA GLY A 231 -0.52 -12.87 19.96
C GLY A 231 -0.67 -14.36 19.59
N ASP A 232 -0.91 -14.69 18.32
CA ASP A 232 -1.08 -16.05 17.84
C ASP A 232 0.26 -16.69 17.48
N VAL A 233 0.74 -17.55 18.38
CA VAL A 233 2.02 -18.24 18.25
C VAL A 233 1.99 -19.30 17.13
N GLU A 234 0.88 -20.01 16.95
CA GLU A 234 0.75 -21.04 15.90
C GLU A 234 0.80 -20.38 14.52
N GLN A 235 -0.01 -19.35 14.33
CA GLN A 235 -0.01 -18.58 13.08
C GLN A 235 1.36 -17.96 12.81
N PHE A 236 2.07 -17.50 13.86
CA PHE A 236 3.42 -16.97 13.71
C PHE A 236 4.41 -18.02 13.21
N ILE A 237 4.41 -19.22 13.81
CA ILE A 237 5.28 -20.32 13.43
C ILE A 237 5.06 -20.68 11.97
N ASP A 238 3.80 -20.81 11.55
CA ASP A 238 3.43 -21.14 10.17
C ASP A 238 3.85 -20.04 9.19
N LYS A 239 3.54 -18.78 9.52
CA LYS A 239 3.80 -17.62 8.66
C LYS A 239 5.29 -17.37 8.42
N TYR A 240 6.10 -17.56 9.45
CA TYR A 240 7.54 -17.28 9.39
C TYR A 240 8.40 -18.54 9.24
N ASN A 241 7.79 -19.73 9.22
CA ASN A 241 8.45 -21.03 9.11
C ASN A 241 9.66 -21.15 10.06
N THR A 242 9.44 -20.88 11.34
CA THR A 242 10.52 -20.79 12.34
C THR A 242 11.13 -22.15 12.69
N GLY A 243 10.42 -23.24 12.42
CA GLY A 243 10.80 -24.60 12.84
C GLY A 243 10.57 -24.88 14.32
N TRP A 244 9.90 -23.97 15.05
CA TRP A 244 9.50 -24.18 16.44
C TRP A 244 8.33 -25.15 16.53
N THR A 245 8.18 -25.82 17.67
CA THR A 245 7.07 -26.74 17.92
C THR A 245 6.35 -26.37 19.22
N ILE A 246 5.03 -26.54 19.26
CA ILE A 246 4.23 -26.30 20.46
C ILE A 246 3.85 -27.65 21.09
N GLU A 247 4.13 -27.80 22.38
CA GLU A 247 3.79 -28.97 23.19
C GLU A 247 3.06 -28.49 24.45
N GLY A 248 1.73 -28.61 24.46
CA GLY A 248 0.89 -28.10 25.54
C GLY A 248 1.02 -26.58 25.70
N SER A 249 1.52 -26.12 26.84
CA SER A 249 1.74 -24.70 27.14
C SER A 249 3.17 -24.21 26.86
N THR A 250 4.01 -25.04 26.23
CA THR A 250 5.43 -24.74 26.00
C THR A 250 5.76 -24.75 24.51
N VAL A 251 6.45 -23.72 24.05
CA VAL A 251 7.07 -23.64 22.73
C VAL A 251 8.50 -24.12 22.85
N THR A 252 8.90 -25.06 22.00
CA THR A 252 10.29 -25.50 21.85
C THR A 252 10.92 -24.77 20.67
N LEU A 253 11.91 -23.93 20.95
CA LEU A 253 12.63 -23.12 19.97
C LEU A 253 13.89 -23.83 19.48
N ARG A 254 14.54 -24.61 20.36
CA ARG A 254 15.74 -25.37 20.04
C ARG A 254 15.75 -26.70 20.79
N ARG A 255 16.05 -27.80 20.10
CA ARG A 255 16.28 -29.10 20.73
C ARG A 255 17.72 -29.19 21.23
N ARG A 256 17.93 -29.75 22.42
CA ARG A 256 19.26 -30.18 22.85
C ARG A 256 19.67 -31.37 21.97
N LYS A 257 20.88 -31.32 21.43
CA LYS A 257 21.53 -32.49 20.83
C LYS A 257 21.98 -33.43 21.94
#